data_AF-A0A975RYK1-F1
#
_entry.id   AF-A0A975RYK1-F1
#
_cell.length_a   1.000
_cell.length_b   1.000
_cell.length_c   1.000
_cell.angle_alpha   90.00
_cell.angle_beta   90.00
_cell.angle_gamma   90.00
#
_symmetry.space_group_name_H-M   'P 1'
#
loop_
_entity.id
_entity.type
_entity.pdbx_description
1 polymer ?
#
loop_
_entity_poly.entity_id
_entity_poly.type
_entity_poly.pdbx_seq_one_letter_code
_entity_poly.pdbx_strand_id
1 'polypeptide(L)' 'MSARDFIEYEFVLPDGSKRYEMVDTNSDMSVMQQINLFMQMQGATAARPVKQDAPH' A
#
# COMPACT_ATOMS: atom_id res chain seq x y z
N MET A 1 -6.34 -13.24 -19.32
CA MET A 1 -5.54 -12.74 -18.18
C MET A 1 -6.33 -11.60 -17.58
N SER A 2 -6.87 -11.75 -16.36
CA SER A 2 -7.58 -10.66 -15.68
C SER A 2 -6.57 -9.57 -15.34
N ALA A 3 -6.93 -8.29 -15.47
CA ALA A 3 -6.12 -7.21 -14.96
C ALA A 3 -5.88 -7.47 -13.47
N ARG A 4 -4.61 -7.46 -13.04
CA ARG A 4 -4.33 -7.47 -11.60
C ARG A 4 -4.67 -6.08 -11.09
N ASP A 5 -5.70 -5.99 -10.28
CA ASP A 5 -6.06 -4.76 -9.61
C ASP A 5 -5.09 -4.54 -8.44
N PHE A 6 -4.30 -3.47 -8.54
CA PHE A 6 -3.38 -3.04 -7.49
C PHE A 6 -3.84 -1.69 -6.96
N ILE A 7 -3.70 -1.49 -5.65
CA ILE A 7 -3.87 -0.19 -5.02
C ILE A 7 -2.50 0.26 -4.54
N GLU A 8 -2.06 1.44 -4.98
CA GLU A 8 -0.84 2.04 -4.46
C GLU A 8 -1.11 2.65 -3.07
N TYR A 9 -0.20 2.41 -2.13
CA TYR A 9 -0.26 2.95 -0.78
C TYR A 9 1.01 3.74 -0.46
N GLU A 10 0.84 4.89 0.19
CA GLU A 10 1.91 5.66 0.83
C GLU A 10 2.05 5.23 2.29
N PHE A 11 3.24 4.79 2.68
CA PHE A 11 3.64 4.47 4.04
C PHE A 11 4.57 5.56 4.58
N VAL A 12 4.27 6.09 5.77
CA VAL A 12 5.10 7.07 6.46
C VAL A 12 6.00 6.36 7.45
N LEU A 13 7.31 6.52 7.33
CA LEU A 13 8.31 5.91 8.23
C LEU A 13 8.54 6.79 9.48
N PRO A 14 9.21 6.27 10.53
CA PRO A 14 9.44 7.02 11.78
C PRO A 14 10.28 8.30 11.59
N ASP A 15 11.12 8.34 10.57
CA ASP A 15 11.93 9.51 10.20
C ASP A 15 11.15 10.55 9.38
N GLY A 16 9.86 10.30 9.12
CA GLY A 16 9.00 11.15 8.30
C GLY A 16 9.16 10.95 6.80
N SER A 17 10.07 10.06 6.36
CA SER A 17 10.19 9.69 4.95
C SER A 17 8.97 8.87 4.49
N LYS A 18 8.77 8.83 3.17
CA LYS A 18 7.63 8.18 2.53
C LYS A 18 8.09 7.04 1.64
N ARG A 19 7.37 5.93 1.68
CA ARG A 19 7.56 4.77 0.81
C ARG A 19 6.25 4.42 0.12
N TYR A 20 6.31 4.11 -1.17
CA TYR A 20 5.15 3.77 -1.97
C TYR A 20 5.22 2.29 -2.33
N GLU A 21 4.16 1.53 -2.05
CA GLU A 21 4.09 0.10 -2.32
C GLU A 21 2.74 -0.25 -2.99
N MET A 22 2.77 -1.21 -3.90
CA MET A 22 1.57 -1.72 -4.56
C MET A 22 0.99 -2.88 -3.75
N VAL A 23 -0.28 -2.76 -3.37
CA VAL A 23 -1.02 -3.80 -2.65
C VAL A 23 -1.92 -4.53 -3.66
N ASP A 24 -1.75 -5.85 -3.76
CA ASP A 24 -2.52 -6.70 -4.69
C ASP A 24 -3.89 -7.02 -4.09
N THR A 25 -4.97 -6.60 -4.74
CA THR A 25 -6.34 -6.86 -4.23
C THR A 25 -6.81 -8.28 -4.52
N ASN A 26 -6.10 -9.03 -5.35
CA ASN A 26 -6.43 -10.39 -5.77
C ASN A 26 -5.54 -11.46 -5.10
N SER A 27 -4.71 -11.10 -4.12
CA SER A 27 -3.92 -12.06 -3.38
C SER A 27 -4.75 -12.86 -2.36
N ASP A 28 -4.23 -14.00 -1.88
CA ASP A 28 -4.82 -14.78 -0.80
C ASP A 28 -4.87 -14.02 0.55
N MET A 29 -4.17 -12.88 0.66
CA MET A 29 -4.19 -11.98 1.80
C MET A 29 -5.08 -10.77 1.54
N SER A 30 -5.87 -10.40 2.54
CA SER A 30 -6.61 -9.14 2.50
C SER A 30 -5.66 -7.94 2.39
N VAL A 31 -6.14 -6.87 1.75
CA VAL A 31 -5.43 -5.58 1.65
C VAL A 31 -4.92 -5.11 3.01
N MET A 32 -5.74 -5.22 4.05
CA MET A 32 -5.36 -4.82 5.42
C MET A 32 -4.25 -5.69 6.01
N GLN A 33 -4.24 -7.00 5.74
CA GLN A 33 -3.15 -7.88 6.18
C GLN A 33 -1.82 -7.51 5.50
N GLN A 34 -1.86 -7.22 4.20
CA GLN A 34 -0.68 -6.78 3.46
C GLN A 34 -0.14 -5.45 4.02
N ILE A 35 -1.01 -4.47 4.26
CA ILE A 35 -0.64 -3.19 4.88
C ILE A 35 -0.01 -3.41 6.26
N ASN A 36 -0.65 -4.22 7.12
CA ASN A 36 -0.13 -4.50 8.46
C ASN A 36 1.25 -5.17 8.43
N LEU A 37 1.47 -6.12 7.52
CA LEU A 37 2.77 -6.74 7.31
C LEU A 37 3.82 -5.72 6.90
N PHE A 38 3.50 -4.83 5.96
CA PHE A 38 4.40 -3.75 5.56
C PHE A 38 4.72 -2.79 6.71
N MET A 39 3.72 -2.38 7.48
CA MET A 39 3.91 -1.51 8.64
C MET A 39 4.85 -2.16 9.67
N GLN A 40 4.70 -3.46 9.93
CA GLN A 40 5.56 -4.21 10.85
C GLN A 40 6.99 -4.37 10.32
N MET A 41 7.17 -4.69 9.04
CA MET A 41 8.50 -4.91 8.46
C MET A 41 9.31 -3.62 8.33
N GLN A 42 8.66 -2.52 7.95
CA GLN A 42 9.33 -1.23 7.69
C GLN A 42 9.31 -0.29 8.89
N GLY A 43 8.59 -0.64 9.96
CA GLY A 43 8.35 0.26 11.10
C GLY A 43 7.51 1.48 10.72
N ALA A 44 6.65 1.38 9.69
CA ALA A 44 5.84 2.52 9.26
C ALA A 44 4.85 2.92 10.36
N THR A 45 4.61 4.22 10.51
CA THR A 45 3.73 4.82 11.51
C THR A 45 2.34 5.12 10.98
N ALA A 46 2.20 5.29 9.66
CA ALA A 46 0.93 5.48 8.98
C ALA A 46 0.95 4.87 7.58
N ALA A 47 -0.22 4.49 7.07
CA ALA A 47 -0.41 4.05 5.70
C ALA A 47 -1.70 4.67 5.14
N ARG A 48 -1.68 5.15 3.89
CA ARG A 48 -2.85 5.70 3.20
C ARG A 48 -2.87 5.33 1.71
N PRO A 49 -4.03 5.03 1.13
CA PRO A 49 -4.11 4.79 -0.31
C PRO A 49 -3.72 6.06 -1.06
N VAL A 50 -2.91 5.91 -2.08
CA VAL A 50 -2.64 6.98 -3.04
C VAL A 50 -3.88 7.08 -3.91
N LYS A 51 -4.55 8.23 -3.83
CA LYS A 51 -5.64 8.54 -4.75
C LYS A 51 -5.01 8.62 -6.14
N GLN A 52 -5.30 7.66 -7.01
CA GLN A 52 -5.00 7.83 -8.42
C GLN A 52 -5.92 8.95 -8.89
N ASP A 53 -5.38 10.14 -9.07
CA ASP A 53 -6.10 11.19 -9.78
C ASP A 53 -6.45 10.61 -11.15
N ALA A 54 -7.75 10.54 -11.42
CA ALA A 54 -8.26 9.98 -12.66
C ALA A 54 -7.54 10.68 -13.83
N PRO A 55 -7.07 9.92 -14.85
CA PRO A 55 -6.50 10.55 -16.03
C PRO A 55 -7.59 11.43 -16.66
N HIS A 56 -7.31 12.71 -16.81
CA HIS A 56 -8.12 13.65 -17.58
C HIS A 56 -8.18 13.23 -19.06
#